data_AF-A0A7Y5SHV2-F1
#
_entry.id   AF-A0A7Y5SHV2-F1
#
_cell.length_a   1.000
_cell.length_b   1.000
_cell.length_c   1.000
_cell.angle_alpha   90.00
_cell.angle_beta   90.00
_cell.angle_gamma   90.00
#
_symmetry.space_group_name_H-M   'P 1'
#
loop_
_entity.id
_entity.type
_entity.pdbx_description
1 polymer ?
#
loop_
_entity_poly.entity_id
_entity_poly.type
_entity_poly.pdbx_seq_one_letter_code
_entity_poly.pdbx_strand_id
1 'polypeptide(L)'
;MNRQLAVEPLEDRRLLSMGPPLLAASLPYPPASTIIYEEHFENGPGGYTPDNSGGTMQGLWHYSLGRRGDGLPGHTPNHNWYYGLFETARGFGRYDVAPFDHQGTLTSPVLPSIPFRGKTTLFFNYFLETRGEPDRDFAEVRIVINGVQSTILSRADNGLRETNGQWLPASYKLDAFAGKTFQLQFFFNTADPPRFDPEGWYVDDVVIVNEPDPISGYKWDDQDHDGVWDSGEPGLNGWTIYLDRNGNNKWDQDQGEESFVTRNDGQHDGAYWFADLPAGKYTVREVLKEGWKQSYPAESVTPPFEHVVTIDPSAGVRVNGGWEKTEPPNFGNFEPDISGYKWDDRIADGVWDADGADNVAGTPDDEEGLNGWIIYIDQ
;
A
#
# COMPACT_ATOMS: atom_id res chain seq x y z
N MET A 1 -42.41 14.03 -68.61
CA MET A 1 -42.28 12.90 -67.66
C MET A 1 -40.84 12.42 -67.72
N ASN A 2 -39.97 13.01 -66.89
CA ASN A 2 -38.59 12.56 -66.69
C ASN A 2 -38.55 11.73 -65.42
N ARG A 3 -38.12 10.47 -65.48
CA ARG A 3 -37.60 9.74 -64.32
C ARG A 3 -36.29 9.08 -64.69
N GLN A 4 -35.24 9.69 -64.19
CA GLN A 4 -33.86 9.26 -64.20
C GLN A 4 -33.73 8.10 -63.20
N LEU A 5 -33.30 6.92 -63.66
CA LEU A 5 -32.93 5.80 -62.80
C LEU A 5 -31.49 6.05 -62.36
N ALA A 6 -31.30 6.33 -61.06
CA ALA A 6 -29.99 6.46 -60.46
C ALA A 6 -29.37 5.07 -60.29
N VAL A 7 -28.13 4.95 -60.76
CA VAL A 7 -27.22 3.84 -60.48
C VAL A 7 -26.50 4.19 -59.18
N GLU A 8 -26.64 3.38 -58.13
CA GLU A 8 -25.81 3.52 -56.93
C GLU A 8 -24.46 2.83 -57.11
N PRO A 9 -23.33 3.47 -56.77
CA PRO A 9 -22.02 2.84 -56.80
C PRO A 9 -21.75 2.02 -55.53
N LEU A 10 -21.02 0.92 -55.71
CA LEU A 10 -20.35 0.16 -54.67
C LEU A 10 -19.29 1.04 -53.99
N GLU A 11 -19.59 1.59 -52.81
CA GLU A 11 -18.56 2.14 -51.92
C GLU A 11 -18.43 1.28 -50.65
N ASP A 12 -17.30 0.59 -50.66
CA ASP A 12 -16.39 0.29 -49.57
C ASP A 12 -16.97 -0.01 -48.18
N ARG A 13 -16.77 -1.26 -47.77
CA ARG A 13 -17.11 -1.79 -46.45
C ARG A 13 -16.35 -0.99 -45.41
N ARG A 14 -17.03 -0.06 -44.75
CA ARG A 14 -16.58 0.57 -43.52
C ARG A 14 -16.00 -0.50 -42.60
N LEU A 15 -14.71 -0.36 -42.32
CA LEU A 15 -14.03 -0.98 -41.19
C LEU A 15 -14.94 -0.84 -39.97
N LEU A 16 -15.59 -1.93 -39.59
CA LEU A 16 -16.08 -2.09 -38.24
C LEU A 16 -14.83 -2.00 -37.37
N SER A 17 -14.66 -0.85 -36.73
CA SER A 17 -13.80 -0.70 -35.56
C SER A 17 -14.02 -1.93 -34.71
N MET A 18 -12.99 -2.78 -34.65
CA MET A 18 -12.94 -3.79 -33.61
C MET A 18 -13.06 -3.00 -32.32
N GLY A 19 -14.07 -3.33 -31.51
CA GLY A 19 -14.08 -2.92 -30.12
C GLY A 19 -12.75 -3.32 -29.46
N PRO A 20 -12.40 -2.73 -28.31
CA PRO A 20 -11.20 -3.14 -27.60
C PRO A 20 -11.18 -4.68 -27.47
N PRO A 21 -10.00 -5.31 -27.64
CA PRO A 21 -9.88 -6.76 -27.49
C PRO A 21 -10.51 -7.16 -26.16
N LEU A 22 -11.24 -8.28 -26.17
CA LEU A 22 -11.87 -8.88 -25.00
C LEU A 22 -10.91 -8.78 -23.81
N LEU A 23 -11.34 -8.03 -22.79
CA LEU A 23 -10.54 -7.64 -21.63
C LEU A 23 -9.87 -8.85 -21.01
N ALA A 24 -8.62 -8.69 -20.57
CA ALA A 24 -8.03 -9.45 -19.47
C ALA A 24 -9.13 -9.79 -18.47
N ALA A 25 -9.20 -11.04 -17.99
CA ALA A 25 -10.10 -11.33 -16.88
C ALA A 25 -9.73 -10.34 -15.77
N SER A 26 -10.62 -9.40 -15.46
CA SER A 26 -10.33 -8.35 -14.49
C SER A 26 -9.92 -9.07 -13.21
N LEU A 27 -8.63 -8.99 -12.86
CA LEU A 27 -8.18 -9.50 -11.59
C LEU A 27 -9.10 -8.91 -10.53
N PRO A 28 -9.66 -9.73 -9.62
CA PRO A 28 -10.69 -9.26 -8.70
C PRO A 28 -10.04 -8.47 -7.57
N TYR A 29 -9.49 -7.30 -7.88
CA TYR A 29 -9.05 -6.36 -6.88
C TYR A 29 -10.16 -5.33 -6.58
N PRO A 30 -10.28 -4.88 -5.31
CA PRO A 30 -11.34 -3.97 -4.89
C PRO A 30 -11.41 -2.66 -5.70
N PRO A 31 -12.59 -2.05 -5.85
CA PRO A 31 -12.79 -0.85 -6.68
C PRO A 31 -12.06 0.41 -6.21
N ALA A 32 -11.51 0.43 -4.99
CA ALA A 32 -10.75 1.56 -4.43
C ALA A 32 -9.23 1.34 -4.44
N SER A 33 -8.74 0.28 -5.09
CA SER A 33 -7.30 -0.03 -5.10
C SER A 33 -6.54 0.83 -6.10
N THR A 34 -5.33 1.25 -5.70
CA THR A 34 -4.35 1.88 -6.59
C THR A 34 -3.44 0.81 -7.16
N ILE A 35 -3.22 0.83 -8.48
CA ILE A 35 -2.24 -0.05 -9.13
C ILE A 35 -0.84 0.50 -8.86
N ILE A 36 0.00 -0.29 -8.20
CA ILE A 36 1.43 0.01 -7.98
C ILE A 36 2.25 -0.45 -9.17
N TYR A 37 1.89 -1.59 -9.74
CA TYR A 37 2.59 -2.21 -10.84
C TYR A 37 1.62 -3.09 -11.64
N GLU A 38 1.73 -3.07 -12.96
CA GLU A 38 1.02 -3.99 -13.85
C GLU A 38 1.95 -4.42 -14.99
N GLU A 39 1.89 -5.70 -15.34
CA GLU A 39 2.55 -6.24 -16.51
C GLU A 39 1.71 -7.38 -17.10
N HIS A 40 1.31 -7.18 -18.35
CA HIS A 40 0.47 -8.09 -19.14
C HIS A 40 1.26 -8.80 -20.24
N PHE A 41 2.56 -8.51 -20.38
CA PHE A 41 3.49 -9.10 -21.34
C PHE A 41 3.16 -8.85 -22.82
N GLU A 42 2.11 -8.10 -23.14
CA GLU A 42 1.66 -7.84 -24.52
C GLU A 42 2.60 -6.95 -25.33
N ASN A 43 3.39 -6.09 -24.66
CA ASN A 43 4.29 -5.12 -25.28
C ASN A 43 5.78 -5.48 -25.10
N GLY A 44 6.06 -6.75 -24.79
CA GLY A 44 7.40 -7.27 -24.56
C GLY A 44 7.52 -8.02 -23.22
N PRO A 45 8.74 -8.41 -22.82
CA PRO A 45 8.95 -9.26 -21.64
C PRO A 45 8.75 -8.56 -20.29
N GLY A 46 8.36 -7.28 -20.26
CA GLY A 46 8.21 -6.50 -19.02
C GLY A 46 9.50 -6.26 -18.22
N GLY A 47 10.66 -6.42 -18.87
CA GLY A 47 11.95 -6.38 -18.18
C GLY A 47 12.26 -7.62 -17.33
N TYR A 48 11.43 -8.66 -17.39
CA TYR A 48 11.71 -9.92 -16.73
C TYR A 48 12.86 -10.65 -17.41
N THR A 49 13.73 -11.25 -16.61
CA THR A 49 14.93 -11.95 -17.09
C THR A 49 14.95 -13.38 -16.57
N PRO A 50 15.05 -14.39 -17.46
CA PRO A 50 15.18 -15.78 -17.06
C PRO A 50 16.65 -16.10 -16.74
N ASP A 51 16.86 -16.79 -15.63
CA ASP A 51 18.06 -17.56 -15.35
C ASP A 51 17.71 -19.04 -15.48
N ASN A 52 18.20 -19.64 -16.56
CA ASN A 52 18.00 -21.05 -16.89
C ASN A 52 19.28 -21.87 -16.67
N SER A 53 20.24 -21.41 -15.84
CA SER A 53 21.54 -22.07 -15.73
C SER A 53 21.58 -23.27 -14.77
N GLY A 54 20.47 -23.67 -14.15
CA GLY A 54 20.48 -24.71 -13.12
C GLY A 54 19.95 -26.07 -13.58
N GLY A 55 20.45 -27.12 -12.94
CA GLY A 55 20.17 -28.53 -13.26
C GLY A 55 21.27 -29.16 -14.11
N THR A 56 21.01 -30.34 -14.67
CA THR A 56 21.95 -31.00 -15.61
C THR A 56 21.80 -30.51 -17.05
N MET A 57 20.73 -29.79 -17.36
CA MET A 57 20.60 -28.99 -18.58
C MET A 57 19.99 -27.61 -18.28
N GLN A 58 19.93 -26.75 -19.30
CA GLN A 58 19.32 -25.43 -19.13
C GLN A 58 17.82 -25.53 -18.81
N GLY A 59 17.36 -24.71 -17.87
CA GLY A 59 15.97 -24.43 -17.62
C GLY A 59 15.24 -23.87 -18.85
N LEU A 60 13.91 -23.77 -18.75
CA LEU A 60 13.05 -23.61 -19.91
C LEU A 60 12.22 -22.32 -19.91
N TRP A 61 12.49 -21.36 -19.02
CA TRP A 61 11.79 -20.08 -19.05
C TRP A 61 12.07 -19.33 -20.36
N HIS A 62 11.01 -18.94 -21.06
CA HIS A 62 11.10 -18.07 -22.23
C HIS A 62 9.82 -17.26 -22.41
N TYR A 63 9.95 -16.13 -23.09
CA TYR A 63 8.83 -15.28 -23.49
C TYR A 63 8.09 -15.98 -24.63
N SER A 64 6.82 -16.29 -24.43
CA SER A 64 6.09 -17.26 -25.24
C SER A 64 4.86 -16.66 -25.91
N LEU A 65 4.51 -17.26 -27.05
CA LEU A 65 3.25 -17.09 -27.76
C LEU A 65 2.27 -18.24 -27.45
N GLY A 66 2.62 -19.11 -26.51
CA GLY A 66 1.82 -20.25 -26.11
C GLY A 66 0.47 -19.81 -25.53
N ARG A 67 -0.55 -20.65 -25.70
CA ARG A 67 -1.92 -20.46 -25.16
C ARG A 67 -2.70 -19.22 -25.62
N ARG A 68 -2.10 -18.30 -26.38
CA ARG A 68 -2.74 -17.11 -26.97
C ARG A 68 -4.06 -17.34 -27.74
N GLY A 69 -4.31 -18.57 -28.19
CA GLY A 69 -5.49 -19.00 -28.94
C GLY A 69 -6.14 -20.26 -28.36
N ASP A 70 -5.96 -20.53 -27.07
CA ASP A 70 -6.63 -21.64 -26.37
C ASP A 70 -8.12 -21.34 -26.10
N GLY A 71 -8.53 -20.07 -26.14
CA GLY A 71 -9.91 -19.62 -25.95
C GLY A 71 -10.37 -19.67 -24.50
N LEU A 72 -9.44 -19.83 -23.55
CA LEU A 72 -9.72 -19.82 -22.12
C LEU A 72 -9.68 -18.38 -21.58
N PRO A 73 -10.47 -18.07 -20.54
CA PRO A 73 -10.32 -16.81 -19.83
C PRO A 73 -9.10 -16.85 -18.91
N GLY A 74 -8.71 -15.70 -18.35
CA GLY A 74 -7.71 -15.64 -17.28
C GLY A 74 -6.28 -15.42 -17.74
N HIS A 75 -6.08 -14.90 -18.95
CA HIS A 75 -4.78 -14.42 -19.43
C HIS A 75 -4.98 -13.42 -20.57
N THR A 76 -3.93 -12.68 -20.91
CA THR A 76 -3.96 -11.73 -22.02
C THR A 76 -3.70 -12.40 -23.37
N PRO A 77 -4.11 -11.75 -24.49
CA PRO A 77 -4.32 -12.47 -25.74
C PRO A 77 -3.10 -12.88 -26.55
N ASN A 78 -1.90 -12.32 -26.33
CA ASN A 78 -0.78 -12.56 -27.25
C ASN A 78 0.44 -13.22 -26.61
N HIS A 79 0.86 -12.77 -25.42
CA HIS A 79 2.13 -13.18 -24.83
C HIS A 79 2.03 -13.46 -23.34
N ASN A 80 2.96 -14.28 -22.87
CA ASN A 80 3.15 -14.64 -21.46
C ASN A 80 4.57 -15.17 -21.27
N TRP A 81 4.91 -15.55 -20.04
CA TRP A 81 6.10 -16.35 -19.77
C TRP A 81 5.74 -17.81 -19.62
N TYR A 82 6.57 -18.69 -20.20
CA TYR A 82 6.38 -20.13 -20.16
C TYR A 82 7.65 -20.85 -19.73
N TYR A 83 7.50 -21.83 -18.83
CA TYR A 83 8.51 -22.83 -18.51
C TYR A 83 8.14 -24.16 -19.16
N GLY A 84 8.77 -24.45 -20.29
CA GLY A 84 8.63 -25.69 -21.03
C GLY A 84 9.06 -25.52 -22.48
N LEU A 85 8.64 -26.43 -23.36
CA LEU A 85 9.00 -26.48 -24.77
C LEU A 85 7.82 -26.96 -25.62
N PHE A 86 7.91 -26.68 -26.92
CA PHE A 86 6.99 -27.19 -27.95
C PHE A 86 5.54 -26.73 -27.79
N GLU A 87 5.31 -25.64 -27.09
CA GLU A 87 4.00 -25.05 -26.95
C GLU A 87 3.46 -24.53 -28.29
N THR A 88 2.14 -24.57 -28.40
CA THR A 88 1.41 -24.04 -29.55
C THR A 88 0.53 -22.88 -29.13
N ALA A 89 -0.13 -22.23 -30.09
CA ALA A 89 -1.14 -21.23 -29.79
C ALA A 89 -2.26 -21.76 -28.88
N ARG A 90 -2.49 -23.07 -28.82
CA ARG A 90 -3.50 -23.71 -27.96
C ARG A 90 -2.92 -24.31 -26.67
N GLY A 91 -1.64 -24.04 -26.38
CA GLY A 91 -0.88 -24.74 -25.34
C GLY A 91 -0.32 -26.07 -25.85
N PHE A 92 -0.44 -27.12 -25.04
CA PHE A 92 0.09 -28.47 -25.29
C PHE A 92 1.62 -28.55 -25.37
N GLY A 93 2.31 -27.62 -24.72
CA GLY A 93 3.74 -27.76 -24.50
C GLY A 93 4.05 -28.92 -23.54
N ARG A 94 5.33 -29.09 -23.23
CA ARG A 94 5.81 -30.00 -22.18
C ARG A 94 7.15 -29.54 -21.66
N TYR A 95 7.49 -29.93 -20.44
CA TYR A 95 8.84 -29.71 -19.90
C TYR A 95 9.66 -31.00 -19.78
N ASP A 96 9.21 -32.13 -20.36
CA ASP A 96 9.99 -33.36 -20.37
C ASP A 96 11.20 -33.28 -21.31
N VAL A 97 12.38 -33.43 -20.72
CA VAL A 97 13.67 -33.58 -21.41
C VAL A 97 14.50 -34.70 -20.77
N ALA A 98 13.91 -35.90 -20.67
CA ALA A 98 14.61 -37.08 -20.19
C ALA A 98 15.96 -37.31 -20.94
N PRO A 99 17.04 -37.68 -20.24
CA PRO A 99 17.14 -38.03 -18.83
C PRO A 99 17.65 -36.88 -17.93
N PHE A 100 17.40 -35.61 -18.26
CA PHE A 100 17.97 -34.46 -17.55
C PHE A 100 16.97 -33.82 -16.59
N ASP A 101 17.47 -33.39 -15.43
CA ASP A 101 16.80 -32.42 -14.56
C ASP A 101 17.16 -31.00 -14.99
N HIS A 102 16.26 -30.06 -14.73
CA HIS A 102 16.46 -28.66 -15.07
C HIS A 102 15.65 -27.77 -14.14
N GLN A 103 16.22 -26.59 -13.87
CA GLN A 103 15.58 -25.55 -13.09
C GLN A 103 15.79 -24.20 -13.76
N GLY A 104 14.85 -23.30 -13.51
CA GLY A 104 15.00 -21.92 -13.93
C GLY A 104 14.26 -20.96 -13.02
N THR A 105 14.75 -19.74 -12.98
CA THR A 105 14.16 -18.63 -12.24
C THR A 105 13.84 -17.50 -13.20
N LEU A 106 12.59 -17.12 -13.32
CA LEU A 106 12.19 -15.89 -14.00
C LEU A 106 12.15 -14.76 -12.98
N THR A 107 12.97 -13.72 -13.16
CA THR A 107 13.09 -12.60 -12.20
C THR A 107 12.52 -11.32 -12.79
N SER A 108 11.67 -10.62 -12.03
CA SER A 108 11.15 -9.29 -12.41
C SER A 108 12.24 -8.21 -12.36
N PRO A 109 12.05 -7.03 -12.97
CA PRO A 109 12.80 -5.83 -12.58
C PRO A 109 12.59 -5.50 -11.09
N VAL A 110 13.40 -4.60 -10.54
CA VAL A 110 13.16 -4.05 -9.19
C VAL A 110 11.85 -3.27 -9.22
N LEU A 111 10.88 -3.71 -8.42
CA LEU A 111 9.55 -3.16 -8.33
C LEU A 111 9.49 -2.01 -7.31
N PRO A 112 8.49 -1.10 -7.42
CA PRO A 112 8.30 0.00 -6.49
C PRO A 112 8.19 -0.46 -5.03
N SER A 113 8.51 0.44 -4.10
CA SER A 113 8.42 0.14 -2.67
C SER A 113 6.97 -0.15 -2.26
N ILE A 114 6.78 -1.14 -1.41
CA ILE A 114 5.47 -1.47 -0.83
C ILE A 114 5.05 -0.33 0.12
N PRO A 115 3.87 0.28 -0.04
CA PRO A 115 3.39 1.30 0.87
C PRO A 115 3.28 0.81 2.32
N PHE A 116 3.53 1.70 3.29
CA PHE A 116 3.31 1.40 4.71
C PHE A 116 1.83 1.39 5.09
N ARG A 117 1.00 2.13 4.34
CA ARG A 117 -0.45 2.24 4.53
C ARG A 117 -1.19 1.35 3.53
N GLY A 118 -2.37 0.92 3.95
CA GLY A 118 -3.23 0.04 3.17
C GLY A 118 -2.73 -1.40 3.10
N LYS A 119 -3.46 -2.20 2.31
CA LYS A 119 -3.17 -3.61 2.03
C LYS A 119 -2.62 -3.73 0.64
N THR A 120 -1.38 -4.18 0.53
CA THR A 120 -0.72 -4.40 -0.75
C THR A 120 -0.81 -5.88 -1.12
N THR A 121 -1.39 -6.19 -2.28
CA THR A 121 -1.59 -7.58 -2.72
C THR A 121 -1.00 -7.76 -4.11
N LEU A 122 -0.18 -8.80 -4.25
CA LEU A 122 0.23 -9.36 -5.54
C LEU A 122 -0.91 -10.21 -6.08
N PHE A 123 -1.19 -10.05 -7.37
CA PHE A 123 -2.03 -10.90 -8.19
C PHE A 123 -1.29 -11.32 -9.44
N PHE A 124 -1.53 -12.53 -9.92
CA PHE A 124 -1.16 -12.96 -11.26
C PHE A 124 -2.03 -14.15 -11.67
N ASN A 125 -2.14 -14.38 -12.96
CA ASN A 125 -2.76 -15.58 -13.48
C ASN A 125 -1.69 -16.59 -13.89
N TYR A 126 -2.00 -17.87 -13.74
CA TYR A 126 -1.08 -18.93 -14.11
C TYR A 126 -1.81 -20.16 -14.63
N PHE A 127 -1.08 -20.90 -15.45
CA PHE A 127 -1.41 -22.26 -15.85
C PHE A 127 -0.28 -23.16 -15.35
N LEU A 128 -0.59 -24.20 -14.60
CA LEU A 128 0.41 -25.10 -14.03
C LEU A 128 -0.07 -26.54 -14.16
N GLU A 129 0.69 -27.33 -14.90
CA GLU A 129 0.56 -28.78 -14.97
C GLU A 129 1.90 -29.40 -14.61
N THR A 130 1.95 -30.17 -13.53
CA THR A 130 3.15 -30.88 -13.09
C THR A 130 2.90 -32.37 -12.82
N ARG A 131 3.94 -33.11 -12.43
CA ARG A 131 3.78 -34.48 -11.96
C ARG A 131 3.06 -34.49 -10.60
N GLY A 132 2.24 -35.52 -10.39
CA GLY A 132 1.41 -35.64 -9.19
C GLY A 132 2.20 -35.87 -7.89
N GLU A 133 3.46 -36.26 -7.98
CA GLU A 133 4.34 -36.48 -6.83
C GLU A 133 4.71 -35.14 -6.15
N PRO A 134 4.41 -34.96 -4.84
CA PRO A 134 4.60 -33.69 -4.15
C PRO A 134 6.07 -33.33 -3.87
N ASP A 135 7.00 -34.28 -4.02
CA ASP A 135 8.44 -34.14 -3.76
C ASP A 135 9.25 -33.82 -5.04
N ARG A 136 8.58 -33.44 -6.14
CA ARG A 136 9.17 -33.13 -7.45
C ARG A 136 8.56 -31.87 -8.04
N ASP A 137 9.10 -31.33 -9.14
CA ASP A 137 8.50 -30.18 -9.83
C ASP A 137 8.17 -28.99 -8.89
N PHE A 138 9.18 -28.54 -8.14
CA PHE A 138 9.03 -27.43 -7.20
C PHE A 138 8.73 -26.14 -7.95
N ALA A 139 7.46 -25.73 -7.95
CA ALA A 139 7.00 -24.43 -8.40
C ALA A 139 6.88 -23.50 -7.18
N GLU A 140 7.58 -22.36 -7.23
CA GLU A 140 7.60 -21.37 -6.16
C GLU A 140 7.54 -19.95 -6.73
N VAL A 141 6.76 -19.08 -6.08
CA VAL A 141 6.94 -17.63 -6.19
C VAL A 141 7.72 -17.17 -4.97
N ARG A 142 8.78 -16.40 -5.21
CA ARG A 142 9.66 -15.85 -4.18
C ARG A 142 9.68 -14.33 -4.27
N ILE A 143 9.83 -13.70 -3.12
CA ILE A 143 10.17 -12.28 -3.00
C ILE A 143 11.66 -12.15 -2.69
N VAL A 144 12.31 -11.17 -3.31
CA VAL A 144 13.72 -10.86 -3.08
C VAL A 144 13.84 -9.44 -2.55
N ILE A 145 14.34 -9.28 -1.32
CA ILE A 145 14.58 -7.99 -0.67
C ILE A 145 16.03 -7.95 -0.24
N ASN A 146 16.78 -6.96 -0.71
CA ASN A 146 18.21 -6.80 -0.42
C ASN A 146 19.04 -8.08 -0.70
N GLY A 147 18.68 -8.81 -1.77
CA GLY A 147 19.33 -10.07 -2.14
C GLY A 147 18.91 -11.30 -1.33
N VAL A 148 18.10 -11.13 -0.28
CA VAL A 148 17.54 -12.25 0.50
C VAL A 148 16.27 -12.74 -0.17
N GLN A 149 16.23 -14.03 -0.50
CA GLN A 149 15.08 -14.70 -1.10
C GLN A 149 14.16 -15.28 -0.02
N SER A 150 12.84 -15.17 -0.21
CA SER A 150 11.84 -15.80 0.65
C SER A 150 10.68 -16.32 -0.20
N THR A 151 10.31 -17.58 -0.02
CA THR A 151 9.17 -18.19 -0.73
C THR A 151 7.86 -17.65 -0.16
N ILE A 152 6.99 -17.15 -1.04
CA ILE A 152 5.68 -16.58 -0.68
C ILE A 152 4.53 -17.45 -1.17
N LEU A 153 4.70 -18.16 -2.28
CA LEU A 153 3.76 -19.18 -2.75
C LEU A 153 4.53 -20.40 -3.21
N SER A 154 4.01 -21.59 -2.95
CA SER A 154 4.61 -22.83 -3.41
C SER A 154 3.54 -23.86 -3.73
N ARG A 155 3.86 -24.85 -4.57
CA ARG A 155 3.00 -26.03 -4.71
C ARG A 155 2.91 -26.83 -3.40
N ALA A 156 4.02 -26.92 -2.66
CA ALA A 156 4.11 -27.67 -1.41
C ALA A 156 3.14 -27.17 -0.33
N ASP A 157 2.93 -25.85 -0.27
CA ASP A 157 1.99 -25.20 0.67
C ASP A 157 0.60 -24.99 0.06
N ASN A 158 0.33 -25.61 -1.11
CA ASN A 158 -0.92 -25.49 -1.86
C ASN A 158 -1.27 -24.05 -2.32
N GLY A 159 -0.27 -23.15 -2.33
CA GLY A 159 -0.39 -21.78 -2.85
C GLY A 159 -0.36 -21.69 -4.37
N LEU A 160 0.24 -22.69 -5.04
CA LEU A 160 0.24 -22.88 -6.49
C LEU A 160 -0.27 -24.27 -6.81
N ARG A 161 -1.58 -24.43 -6.98
CA ARG A 161 -2.18 -25.75 -7.23
C ARG A 161 -2.14 -26.08 -8.72
N GLU A 162 -2.17 -27.38 -9.02
CA GLU A 162 -2.43 -27.88 -10.37
C GLU A 162 -3.69 -27.27 -10.95
N THR A 163 -3.59 -26.77 -12.17
CA THR A 163 -4.66 -25.96 -12.77
C THR A 163 -5.68 -26.80 -13.54
N ASN A 164 -5.37 -28.06 -13.81
CA ASN A 164 -6.22 -29.04 -14.50
C ASN A 164 -6.75 -28.51 -15.84
N GLY A 165 -5.86 -27.95 -16.65
CA GLY A 165 -6.21 -27.49 -17.99
C GLY A 165 -6.88 -26.10 -18.03
N GLN A 166 -6.88 -25.33 -16.94
CA GLN A 166 -7.46 -23.98 -16.86
C GLN A 166 -6.43 -22.92 -16.44
N TRP A 167 -6.70 -21.65 -16.65
CA TRP A 167 -5.94 -20.58 -16.00
C TRP A 167 -6.55 -20.29 -14.63
N LEU A 168 -5.71 -20.16 -13.61
CA LEU A 168 -6.13 -19.83 -12.26
C LEU A 168 -5.46 -18.53 -11.79
N PRO A 169 -6.18 -17.71 -11.01
CA PRO A 169 -5.55 -16.60 -10.31
C PRO A 169 -4.77 -17.12 -9.08
N ALA A 170 -3.66 -16.45 -8.79
CA ALA A 170 -2.94 -16.55 -7.53
C ALA A 170 -2.83 -15.15 -6.90
N SER A 171 -2.77 -15.12 -5.57
CA SER A 171 -2.55 -13.88 -4.84
C SER A 171 -1.74 -14.06 -3.57
N TYR A 172 -1.07 -12.99 -3.14
CA TYR A 172 -0.31 -12.97 -1.89
C TYR A 172 -0.28 -11.57 -1.27
N LYS A 173 -0.51 -11.47 0.04
CA LYS A 173 -0.44 -10.21 0.79
C LYS A 173 1.01 -9.83 1.07
N LEU A 174 1.40 -8.61 0.69
CA LEU A 174 2.77 -8.12 0.78
C LEU A 174 3.01 -7.20 1.99
N ASP A 175 2.00 -6.98 2.85
CA ASP A 175 2.02 -6.01 3.96
C ASP A 175 3.22 -6.20 4.91
N ALA A 176 3.67 -7.44 5.10
CA ALA A 176 4.84 -7.77 5.93
C ALA A 176 6.16 -7.18 5.42
N PHE A 177 6.18 -6.70 4.17
CA PHE A 177 7.36 -6.15 3.49
C PHE A 177 7.24 -4.63 3.21
N ALA A 178 6.32 -3.95 3.90
CA ALA A 178 6.14 -2.51 3.81
C ALA A 178 7.46 -1.71 3.88
N GLY A 179 7.56 -0.68 3.04
CA GLY A 179 8.72 0.19 2.90
C GLY A 179 9.89 -0.39 2.11
N LYS A 180 9.78 -1.61 1.58
CA LYS A 180 10.86 -2.26 0.83
C LYS A 180 10.57 -2.26 -0.67
N THR A 181 11.58 -1.93 -1.47
CA THR A 181 11.64 -2.33 -2.89
C THR A 181 12.01 -3.80 -2.97
N PHE A 182 11.52 -4.50 -3.99
CA PHE A 182 11.70 -5.94 -4.10
C PHE A 182 11.71 -6.41 -5.55
N GLN A 183 12.12 -7.65 -5.78
CA GLN A 183 11.87 -8.37 -7.03
C GLN A 183 10.99 -9.58 -6.74
N LEU A 184 10.21 -9.98 -7.73
CA LEU A 184 9.52 -11.26 -7.76
C LEU A 184 10.34 -12.27 -8.55
N GLN A 185 10.30 -13.52 -8.10
CA GLN A 185 10.93 -14.64 -8.79
C GLN A 185 9.96 -15.80 -8.92
N PHE A 186 9.77 -16.28 -10.16
CA PHE A 186 9.04 -17.51 -10.44
C PHE A 186 10.06 -18.62 -10.68
N PHE A 187 10.21 -19.50 -9.69
CA PHE A 187 11.19 -20.57 -9.67
C PHE A 187 10.52 -21.90 -9.98
N PHE A 188 11.08 -22.64 -10.94
CA PHE A 188 10.66 -23.99 -11.24
C PHE A 188 11.86 -24.94 -11.22
N ASN A 189 11.73 -26.08 -10.55
CA ASN A 189 12.77 -27.13 -10.50
C ASN A 189 12.15 -28.52 -10.61
N THR A 190 12.56 -29.30 -11.61
CA THR A 190 12.04 -30.66 -11.80
C THR A 190 12.51 -31.65 -10.71
N ALA A 191 13.57 -31.34 -9.95
CA ALA A 191 14.22 -32.21 -8.95
C ALA A 191 14.91 -33.46 -9.51
N ASP A 192 14.21 -34.19 -10.38
CA ASP A 192 14.64 -35.41 -11.04
C ASP A 192 14.10 -35.43 -12.47
N PRO A 193 14.74 -36.18 -13.38
CA PRO A 193 14.33 -36.24 -14.78
C PRO A 193 12.84 -36.61 -14.93
N PRO A 194 12.06 -35.82 -15.66
CA PRO A 194 10.67 -36.14 -15.99
C PRO A 194 10.61 -37.46 -16.80
N ARG A 195 9.50 -38.20 -16.62
CA ARG A 195 9.18 -39.45 -17.34
C ARG A 195 7.78 -39.41 -17.99
N PHE A 196 7.16 -38.24 -17.88
CA PHE A 196 5.80 -37.93 -18.29
C PHE A 196 5.85 -36.50 -18.83
N ASP A 197 4.93 -36.19 -19.74
CA ASP A 197 4.88 -34.91 -20.46
C ASP A 197 3.83 -33.91 -19.89
N PRO A 198 3.83 -33.49 -18.61
CA PRO A 198 2.97 -32.37 -18.21
C PRO A 198 3.39 -31.09 -18.90
N GLU A 199 2.42 -30.20 -19.07
CA GLU A 199 2.58 -29.02 -19.92
C GLU A 199 3.54 -27.97 -19.32
N GLY A 200 3.68 -27.89 -18.00
CA GLY A 200 4.59 -26.95 -17.33
C GLY A 200 3.86 -25.72 -16.83
N TRP A 201 4.57 -24.59 -16.81
CA TRP A 201 4.10 -23.40 -16.09
C TRP A 201 4.04 -22.17 -16.99
N TYR A 202 2.86 -21.60 -17.17
CA TYR A 202 2.68 -20.25 -17.71
C TYR A 202 2.37 -19.25 -16.61
N VAL A 203 2.89 -18.02 -16.74
CA VAL A 203 2.62 -16.88 -15.86
C VAL A 203 2.21 -15.70 -16.72
N ASP A 204 1.11 -15.05 -16.36
CA ASP A 204 0.58 -13.88 -17.04
C ASP A 204 -0.12 -12.90 -16.07
N ASP A 205 -0.43 -11.69 -16.52
CA ASP A 205 -1.20 -10.67 -15.80
C ASP A 205 -0.66 -10.35 -14.39
N VAL A 206 0.62 -10.05 -14.25
CA VAL A 206 1.21 -9.71 -12.94
C VAL A 206 0.77 -8.31 -12.54
N VAL A 207 -0.02 -8.19 -11.48
CA VAL A 207 -0.51 -6.91 -10.98
C VAL A 207 -0.29 -6.81 -9.47
N ILE A 208 0.15 -5.64 -9.02
CA ILE A 208 0.30 -5.32 -7.61
C ILE A 208 -0.56 -4.10 -7.34
N VAL A 209 -1.47 -4.25 -6.38
CA VAL A 209 -2.40 -3.20 -6.01
C VAL A 209 -2.28 -2.91 -4.52
N ASN A 210 -2.53 -1.66 -4.15
CA ASN A 210 -2.70 -1.24 -2.77
C ASN A 210 -4.14 -0.79 -2.54
N GLU A 211 -4.82 -1.42 -1.59
CA GLU A 211 -6.12 -0.98 -1.10
C GLU A 211 -5.91 -0.08 0.12
N PRO A 212 -6.41 1.17 0.13
CA PRO A 212 -6.23 2.07 1.26
C PRO A 212 -6.93 1.57 2.53
N ASP A 213 -6.38 1.93 3.69
CA ASP A 213 -6.97 1.61 4.98
C ASP A 213 -8.39 2.19 5.12
N PRO A 214 -9.32 1.49 5.79
CA PRO A 214 -10.64 2.02 6.13
C PRO A 214 -10.61 3.40 6.79
N ILE A 215 -9.73 3.57 7.78
CA ILE A 215 -9.52 4.82 8.50
C ILE A 215 -8.02 5.07 8.59
N SER A 216 -7.60 6.30 8.32
CA SER A 216 -6.22 6.74 8.55
C SER A 216 -6.14 8.24 8.63
N GLY A 217 -5.13 8.77 9.28
CA GLY A 217 -4.85 10.18 9.30
C GLY A 217 -3.46 10.45 9.81
N TYR A 218 -3.27 11.69 10.27
CA TYR A 218 -2.03 12.15 10.84
C TYR A 218 -2.29 12.94 12.12
N LYS A 219 -1.27 12.95 12.97
CA LYS A 219 -1.14 13.80 14.14
C LYS A 219 -0.12 14.90 13.80
N TRP A 220 -0.42 16.16 14.08
CA TRP A 220 0.52 17.26 13.89
C TRP A 220 0.69 18.13 15.13
N ASP A 221 1.80 18.88 15.13
CA ASP A 221 2.16 19.92 16.08
C ASP A 221 1.63 21.25 15.54
N ASP A 222 0.54 21.73 16.15
CA ASP A 222 -0.05 23.03 15.86
C ASP A 222 0.77 24.09 16.60
N GLN A 223 1.70 24.73 15.92
CA GLN A 223 2.75 25.54 16.56
C GLN A 223 2.28 26.94 16.93
N ASP A 224 1.17 27.41 16.35
CA ASP A 224 0.59 28.72 16.64
C ASP A 224 -0.76 28.65 17.37
N HIS A 225 -1.25 27.44 17.62
CA HIS A 225 -2.38 27.08 18.47
C HIS A 225 -3.74 27.48 17.87
N ASP A 226 -3.84 27.61 16.56
CA ASP A 226 -5.06 28.09 15.89
C ASP A 226 -6.02 26.95 15.48
N GLY A 227 -5.59 25.69 15.62
CA GLY A 227 -6.36 24.49 15.28
C GLY A 227 -6.40 24.17 13.78
N VAL A 228 -5.61 24.88 12.97
CA VAL A 228 -5.37 24.61 11.55
C VAL A 228 -4.07 23.80 11.42
N TRP A 229 -3.92 23.07 10.32
CA TRP A 229 -2.66 22.44 9.98
C TRP A 229 -2.02 23.25 8.86
N ASP A 230 -1.13 24.15 9.26
CA ASP A 230 -0.43 25.04 8.38
C ASP A 230 0.79 24.40 7.73
N SER A 231 1.18 24.96 6.58
CA SER A 231 2.33 24.44 5.86
C SER A 231 3.62 24.69 6.65
N GLY A 232 4.36 23.61 6.88
CA GLY A 232 5.60 23.64 7.69
C GLY A 232 5.41 23.13 9.12
N GLU A 233 4.18 22.94 9.58
CA GLU A 233 3.91 22.33 10.88
C GLU A 233 4.18 20.83 10.86
N PRO A 234 5.01 20.31 11.79
CA PRO A 234 5.49 18.95 11.71
C PRO A 234 4.45 17.92 12.17
N GLY A 235 4.54 16.72 11.60
CA GLY A 235 3.81 15.55 12.10
C GLY A 235 4.41 15.03 13.41
N LEU A 236 3.58 14.53 14.32
CA LEU A 236 3.99 14.06 15.64
C LEU A 236 3.90 12.53 15.77
N ASN A 237 5.06 11.87 15.83
CA ASN A 237 5.18 10.44 16.14
C ASN A 237 4.98 10.11 17.62
N GLY A 238 4.69 8.85 17.92
CA GLY A 238 4.61 8.32 19.28
C GLY A 238 3.33 8.69 20.04
N TRP A 239 2.28 9.13 19.35
CA TRP A 239 0.96 9.43 19.93
C TRP A 239 0.01 8.26 19.74
N THR A 240 -0.75 7.92 20.77
CA THR A 240 -1.73 6.83 20.67
C THR A 240 -3.07 7.37 20.18
N ILE A 241 -3.50 6.90 19.02
CA ILE A 241 -4.85 7.09 18.49
C ILE A 241 -5.62 5.79 18.68
N TYR A 242 -6.89 5.84 19.09
CA TYR A 242 -7.70 4.65 19.36
C TYR A 242 -9.14 4.79 18.88
N LEU A 243 -9.81 3.64 18.73
CA LEU A 243 -11.23 3.55 18.43
C LEU A 243 -12.00 3.39 19.74
N ASP A 244 -12.69 4.45 20.17
CA ASP A 244 -13.52 4.45 21.38
C ASP A 244 -14.83 3.71 21.09
N ARG A 245 -14.88 2.42 21.46
CA ARG A 245 -15.99 1.53 21.11
C ARG A 245 -17.13 1.63 22.11
N ASN A 246 -16.83 2.00 23.34
CA ASN A 246 -17.81 2.05 24.43
C ASN A 246 -18.28 3.49 24.73
N GLY A 247 -17.67 4.50 24.09
CA GLY A 247 -18.02 5.90 24.20
C GLY A 247 -17.68 6.51 25.56
N ASN A 248 -16.65 6.01 26.23
CA ASN A 248 -16.27 6.45 27.57
C ASN A 248 -15.12 7.48 27.58
N ASN A 249 -14.61 7.85 26.41
CA ASN A 249 -13.51 8.79 26.18
C ASN A 249 -12.19 8.36 26.83
N LYS A 250 -11.96 7.05 26.98
CA LYS A 250 -10.73 6.48 27.52
C LYS A 250 -10.30 5.30 26.67
N TRP A 251 -9.00 5.20 26.45
CA TRP A 251 -8.45 4.02 25.79
C TRP A 251 -8.44 2.84 26.77
N ASP A 252 -9.31 1.86 26.51
CA ASP A 252 -9.42 0.64 27.30
C ASP A 252 -8.64 -0.51 26.64
N GLN A 253 -7.32 -0.52 26.81
CA GLN A 253 -6.44 -1.54 26.23
C GLN A 253 -6.88 -2.97 26.55
N ASP A 254 -7.30 -3.22 27.80
CA ASP A 254 -7.73 -4.55 28.28
C ASP A 254 -9.10 -4.99 27.75
N GLN A 255 -9.87 -4.07 27.16
CA GLN A 255 -11.19 -4.35 26.57
C GLN A 255 -11.13 -4.53 25.05
N GLY A 256 -9.93 -4.51 24.47
CA GLY A 256 -9.71 -4.81 23.06
C GLY A 256 -10.03 -3.66 22.10
N GLU A 257 -9.99 -2.41 22.58
CA GLU A 257 -10.06 -1.25 21.69
C GLU A 257 -8.83 -1.18 20.80
N GLU A 258 -9.05 -1.11 19.48
CA GLU A 258 -7.95 -0.94 18.55
C GLU A 258 -7.27 0.40 18.77
N SER A 259 -5.94 0.38 18.73
CA SER A 259 -5.12 1.57 18.82
C SER A 259 -3.96 1.51 17.84
N PHE A 260 -3.42 2.68 17.56
CA PHE A 260 -2.26 2.87 16.72
C PHE A 260 -1.36 3.94 17.33
N VAL A 261 -0.06 3.65 17.42
CA VAL A 261 0.94 4.64 17.83
C VAL A 261 1.48 5.32 16.56
N THR A 262 1.28 6.63 16.45
CA THR A 262 1.66 7.40 15.28
C THR A 262 3.14 7.21 14.95
N ARG A 263 3.47 7.11 13.66
CA ARG A 263 4.84 6.86 13.19
C ARG A 263 5.03 7.40 11.79
N ASN A 264 6.27 7.36 11.30
CA ASN A 264 6.58 7.65 9.91
C ASN A 264 5.93 6.62 8.96
N ASP A 265 5.21 7.07 7.93
CA ASP A 265 4.60 6.21 6.89
C ASP A 265 5.50 6.00 5.65
N GLY A 266 6.79 6.31 5.76
CA GLY A 266 7.77 6.31 4.68
C GLY A 266 7.87 7.64 3.94
N GLN A 267 6.92 8.57 4.14
CA GLN A 267 6.95 9.92 3.55
C GLN A 267 6.85 11.00 4.63
N HIS A 268 5.95 10.83 5.58
CA HIS A 268 5.60 11.83 6.58
C HIS A 268 5.52 11.22 7.99
N ASP A 269 5.90 12.01 8.99
CA ASP A 269 5.71 11.67 10.40
C ASP A 269 4.26 11.88 10.85
N GLY A 270 3.91 11.31 12.00
CA GLY A 270 2.60 11.48 12.62
C GLY A 270 1.48 10.61 12.05
N ALA A 271 1.76 9.73 11.09
CA ALA A 271 0.74 8.92 10.45
C ALA A 271 0.17 7.83 11.38
N TYR A 272 -1.11 7.55 11.25
CA TYR A 272 -1.79 6.40 11.86
C TYR A 272 -2.86 5.81 10.94
N TRP A 273 -3.20 4.54 11.15
CA TRP A 273 -4.26 3.86 10.38
C TRP A 273 -4.87 2.68 11.12
N PHE A 274 -6.10 2.35 10.77
CA PHE A 274 -6.82 1.18 11.25
C PHE A 274 -7.23 0.31 10.06
N ALA A 275 -6.62 -0.86 9.97
CA ALA A 275 -6.89 -1.86 8.95
C ALA A 275 -8.06 -2.77 9.32
N ASP A 276 -8.58 -3.52 8.34
CA ASP A 276 -9.53 -4.64 8.55
C ASP A 276 -10.81 -4.29 9.33
N LEU A 277 -11.23 -3.02 9.32
CA LEU A 277 -12.47 -2.60 9.98
C LEU A 277 -13.70 -3.01 9.16
N PRO A 278 -14.73 -3.61 9.79
CA PRO A 278 -16.04 -3.78 9.17
C PRO A 278 -16.69 -2.45 8.77
N ALA A 279 -17.70 -2.52 7.89
CA ALA A 279 -18.55 -1.37 7.62
C ALA A 279 -19.27 -0.94 8.91
N GLY A 280 -19.28 0.37 9.19
CA GLY A 280 -19.83 0.88 10.44
C GLY A 280 -19.42 2.31 10.76
N LYS A 281 -19.98 2.79 11.87
CA LYS A 281 -19.67 4.08 12.47
C LYS A 281 -18.60 3.87 13.55
N TYR A 282 -17.57 4.71 13.55
CA TYR A 282 -16.44 4.66 14.46
C TYR A 282 -16.21 6.02 15.10
N THR A 283 -15.87 6.01 16.38
CA THR A 283 -15.37 7.18 17.10
C THR A 283 -13.85 7.04 17.25
N VAL A 284 -13.09 7.99 16.74
CA VAL A 284 -11.63 8.02 16.77
C VAL A 284 -11.21 9.11 17.75
N ARG A 285 -10.34 8.76 18.71
CA ARG A 285 -9.83 9.66 19.75
C ARG A 285 -8.32 9.50 19.91
N GLU A 286 -7.69 10.47 20.53
CA GLU A 286 -6.30 10.36 20.97
C GLU A 286 -6.19 10.17 22.48
N VAL A 287 -5.10 9.54 22.92
CA VAL A 287 -4.66 9.60 24.31
C VAL A 287 -3.81 10.86 24.46
N LEU A 288 -4.39 11.88 25.09
CA LEU A 288 -3.71 13.15 25.34
C LEU A 288 -2.47 12.93 26.24
N LYS A 289 -1.31 13.46 25.81
CA LYS A 289 -0.08 13.44 26.62
C LYS A 289 -0.07 14.57 27.63
N GLU A 290 0.55 14.32 28.78
CA GLU A 290 0.78 15.35 29.79
C GLU A 290 1.56 16.54 29.20
N GLY A 291 1.15 17.76 29.53
CA GLY A 291 1.75 18.99 29.02
C GLY A 291 1.23 19.45 27.66
N TRP A 292 0.44 18.63 26.94
CA TRP A 292 -0.12 18.98 25.64
C TRP A 292 -1.61 19.32 25.73
N LYS A 293 -2.09 20.09 24.75
CA LYS A 293 -3.52 20.35 24.53
C LYS A 293 -3.90 20.02 23.09
N GLN A 294 -5.07 19.43 22.90
CA GLN A 294 -5.64 19.17 21.59
C GLN A 294 -6.31 20.45 21.06
N SER A 295 -5.87 20.91 19.89
CA SER A 295 -6.46 22.03 19.15
C SER A 295 -7.41 21.56 18.05
N TYR A 296 -7.22 20.35 17.52
CA TYR A 296 -8.11 19.77 16.51
C TYR A 296 -8.34 18.26 16.69
N PRO A 297 -9.60 17.76 16.64
CA PRO A 297 -10.83 18.54 16.71
C PRO A 297 -10.92 19.37 17.99
N ALA A 298 -11.42 20.60 17.88
CA ALA A 298 -11.51 21.53 19.01
C ALA A 298 -12.60 21.14 20.02
N GLU A 299 -12.54 21.69 21.23
CA GLU A 299 -13.60 21.52 22.25
C GLU A 299 -14.98 22.01 21.76
N SER A 300 -15.00 22.98 20.86
CA SER A 300 -16.23 23.56 20.34
C SER A 300 -16.98 22.66 19.35
N VAL A 301 -16.36 21.59 18.85
CA VAL A 301 -17.06 20.62 17.99
C VAL A 301 -17.88 19.66 18.84
N THR A 302 -18.98 19.12 18.30
CA THR A 302 -19.82 18.16 19.00
C THR A 302 -19.85 16.82 18.25
N PRO A 303 -19.37 15.73 18.86
CA PRO A 303 -18.79 15.66 20.21
C PRO A 303 -17.36 16.24 20.28
N PRO A 304 -16.93 16.76 21.44
CA PRO A 304 -15.64 17.44 21.56
C PRO A 304 -14.47 16.47 21.48
N PHE A 305 -13.38 16.93 20.86
CA PHE A 305 -12.09 16.24 20.80
C PHE A 305 -12.10 14.85 20.12
N GLU A 306 -13.12 14.54 19.32
CA GLU A 306 -13.22 13.26 18.62
C GLU A 306 -13.66 13.41 17.17
N HIS A 307 -13.27 12.42 16.35
CA HIS A 307 -13.82 12.23 15.02
C HIS A 307 -14.85 11.13 15.03
N VAL A 308 -16.01 11.40 14.44
CA VAL A 308 -17.05 10.41 14.25
C VAL A 308 -17.18 10.13 12.76
N VAL A 309 -16.70 8.96 12.33
CA VAL A 309 -16.57 8.59 10.92
C VAL A 309 -17.45 7.40 10.58
N THR A 310 -17.90 7.28 9.34
CA THR A 310 -18.63 6.10 8.86
C THR A 310 -17.95 5.57 7.62
N ILE A 311 -17.68 4.27 7.62
CA ILE A 311 -16.98 3.57 6.54
C ILE A 311 -17.82 2.43 6.01
N ASP A 312 -17.64 2.09 4.74
CA ASP A 312 -18.13 0.86 4.12
C ASP A 312 -17.05 0.37 3.16
N PRO A 313 -16.14 -0.48 3.66
CA PRO A 313 -15.04 -0.92 2.85
C PRO A 313 -15.46 -1.62 1.55
N SER A 314 -16.52 -2.42 1.62
CA SER A 314 -17.04 -3.19 0.49
C SER A 314 -17.63 -2.30 -0.61
N ALA A 315 -18.20 -1.15 -0.24
CA ALA A 315 -18.71 -0.15 -1.19
C ALA A 315 -17.65 0.89 -1.61
N GLY A 316 -16.39 0.75 -1.19
CA GLY A 316 -15.34 1.73 -1.50
C GLY A 316 -15.35 2.98 -0.62
N VAL A 317 -16.18 3.03 0.43
CA VAL A 317 -16.25 4.18 1.36
C VAL A 317 -15.17 4.04 2.43
N ARG A 318 -14.31 5.06 2.55
CA ARG A 318 -13.16 5.16 3.46
C ARG A 318 -13.11 6.58 4.05
N VAL A 319 -12.40 6.76 5.17
CA VAL A 319 -12.11 8.10 5.73
C VAL A 319 -10.63 8.25 6.00
N ASN A 320 -9.94 8.95 5.10
CA ASN A 320 -8.49 9.12 5.12
C ASN A 320 -8.15 10.61 5.12
N GLY A 321 -7.53 11.10 6.20
CA GLY A 321 -7.07 12.48 6.29
C GLY A 321 -5.77 12.68 5.50
N GLY A 322 -5.68 13.79 4.77
CA GLY A 322 -4.50 14.18 4.00
C GLY A 322 -3.40 14.81 4.86
N TRP A 323 -2.16 14.80 4.35
CA TRP A 323 -1.04 15.55 4.92
C TRP A 323 -1.29 17.07 4.79
N GLU A 324 -1.00 17.85 5.84
CA GLU A 324 -1.25 19.32 5.87
C GLU A 324 -2.72 19.66 5.51
N LYS A 325 -3.65 18.91 6.10
CA LYS A 325 -5.11 19.13 5.97
C LYS A 325 -5.79 19.10 7.33
N THR A 326 -6.49 20.17 7.66
CA THR A 326 -7.39 20.25 8.82
C THR A 326 -8.72 19.56 8.52
N GLU A 327 -8.71 18.23 8.45
CA GLU A 327 -9.89 17.44 8.11
C GLU A 327 -9.94 16.12 8.89
N PRO A 328 -11.13 15.49 8.99
CA PRO A 328 -11.22 14.17 9.59
C PRO A 328 -10.39 13.11 8.84
N PRO A 329 -9.70 12.21 9.55
CA PRO A 329 -9.66 12.09 11.01
C PRO A 329 -8.37 12.67 11.65
N ASN A 330 -7.68 13.63 11.04
CA ASN A 330 -6.40 14.16 11.55
C ASN A 330 -6.52 14.83 12.94
N PHE A 331 -5.43 14.89 13.72
CA PHE A 331 -5.40 15.46 15.08
C PHE A 331 -4.29 16.51 15.28
N GLY A 332 -4.66 17.71 15.73
CA GLY A 332 -3.74 18.82 16.00
C GLY A 332 -3.60 19.06 17.49
N ASN A 333 -2.36 19.17 17.98
CA ASN A 333 -2.08 19.49 19.38
C ASN A 333 -0.91 20.46 19.46
N PHE A 334 -0.85 21.16 20.58
CA PHE A 334 0.22 22.08 20.91
C PHE A 334 0.68 21.89 22.36
N GLU A 335 1.93 22.25 22.64
CA GLU A 335 2.41 22.45 24.02
C GLU A 335 2.11 23.91 24.41
N PRO A 336 1.31 24.18 25.45
CA PRO A 336 1.08 25.55 25.87
C PRO A 336 2.38 26.16 26.38
N ASP A 337 2.93 27.13 25.64
CA ASP A 337 4.02 27.95 26.14
C ASP A 337 3.54 28.83 27.30
N ILE A 338 4.04 28.58 28.52
CA ILE A 338 4.03 29.58 29.59
C ILE A 338 5.44 30.16 29.67
N SER A 339 5.61 31.35 29.10
CA SER A 339 6.84 32.13 29.19
C SER A 339 6.57 33.53 29.74
N GLY A 340 7.54 34.11 30.43
CA GLY A 340 7.43 35.42 31.04
C GLY A 340 8.68 35.80 31.82
N TYR A 341 8.78 37.07 32.21
CA TYR A 341 9.86 37.58 33.05
C TYR A 341 9.35 37.74 34.48
N LYS A 342 10.20 37.45 35.47
CA LYS A 342 9.99 37.91 36.85
C LYS A 342 10.85 39.14 37.05
N TRP A 343 10.25 40.27 37.42
CA TRP A 343 10.96 41.51 37.75
C TRP A 343 10.61 41.98 39.17
N ASP A 344 11.42 42.90 39.68
CA ASP A 344 11.16 43.65 40.91
C ASP A 344 10.40 44.94 40.56
N ASP A 345 9.09 44.96 40.84
CA ASP A 345 8.23 46.13 40.62
C ASP A 345 8.46 47.14 41.75
N ARG A 346 9.41 48.06 41.54
CA ARG A 346 9.91 48.96 42.60
C ARG A 346 8.94 50.09 42.91
N ILE A 347 8.04 50.41 41.98
CA ILE A 347 7.08 51.50 42.10
C ILE A 347 5.63 51.03 42.27
N ALA A 348 5.41 49.71 42.25
CA ALA A 348 4.14 49.03 42.46
C ALA A 348 3.04 49.41 41.44
N ASP A 349 3.41 49.60 40.18
CA ASP A 349 2.48 49.99 39.12
C ASP A 349 2.10 48.85 38.16
N GLY A 350 2.79 47.70 38.27
CA GLY A 350 2.54 46.51 37.46
C GLY A 350 3.02 46.61 36.01
N VAL A 351 3.85 47.58 35.65
CA VAL A 351 4.48 47.72 34.32
C VAL A 351 5.98 47.45 34.48
N TRP A 352 6.55 46.59 33.64
CA TRP A 352 8.01 46.40 33.67
C TRP A 352 8.71 47.56 32.96
N ASP A 353 9.43 48.38 33.71
CA ASP A 353 10.24 49.49 33.20
C ASP A 353 11.73 49.32 33.50
N ALA A 354 12.53 49.06 32.47
CA ALA A 354 13.96 48.78 32.61
C ALA A 354 14.78 50.02 33.04
N ASP A 355 14.23 51.22 32.88
CA ASP A 355 14.83 52.51 33.25
C ASP A 355 14.02 53.28 34.31
N GLY A 356 13.11 52.60 35.01
CA GLY A 356 12.36 53.15 36.13
C GLY A 356 11.39 54.27 35.75
N ALA A 357 10.76 54.91 36.74
CA ALA A 357 9.75 55.94 36.51
C ALA A 357 10.33 57.23 35.90
N ASP A 358 11.65 57.42 35.99
CA ASP A 358 12.34 58.60 35.49
C ASP A 358 12.93 58.44 34.08
N ASN A 359 12.83 57.25 33.50
CA ASN A 359 13.39 56.86 32.20
C ASN A 359 14.91 57.09 32.10
N VAL A 360 15.64 56.86 33.19
CA VAL A 360 17.11 57.01 33.25
C VAL A 360 17.74 55.75 33.84
N ALA A 361 18.32 54.92 32.97
CA ALA A 361 19.04 53.72 33.42
C ALA A 361 20.18 54.01 34.42
N GLY A 362 20.28 53.18 35.44
CA GLY A 362 21.26 53.23 36.53
C GLY A 362 20.72 53.86 37.82
N THR A 363 19.42 54.09 37.93
CA THR A 363 18.77 54.75 39.06
C THR A 363 18.13 53.74 40.03
N PRO A 364 17.84 54.15 41.28
CA PRO A 364 17.24 53.25 42.27
C PRO A 364 15.85 52.74 41.92
N ASP A 365 15.15 53.36 40.97
CA ASP A 365 13.84 52.95 40.47
C ASP A 365 13.89 52.02 39.25
N ASP A 366 15.08 51.71 38.71
CA ASP A 366 15.25 50.68 37.67
C ASP A 366 14.69 49.31 38.10
N GLU A 367 13.88 48.68 37.25
CA GLU A 367 13.27 47.38 37.53
C GLU A 367 14.06 46.22 36.93
N GLU A 368 14.89 45.59 37.76
CA GLU A 368 15.74 44.48 37.35
C GLU A 368 14.96 43.15 37.23
N GLY A 369 15.35 42.34 36.24
CA GLY A 369 14.93 40.95 36.16
C GLY A 369 15.48 40.14 37.32
N LEU A 370 14.61 39.38 37.99
CA LEU A 370 14.95 38.56 39.14
C LEU A 370 15.34 37.14 38.71
N ASN A 371 16.47 36.65 39.21
CA ASN A 371 16.95 35.29 39.01
C ASN A 371 16.77 34.41 40.25
N GLY A 372 16.80 33.08 40.08
CA GLY A 372 16.77 32.12 41.19
C GLY A 372 15.41 31.91 41.86
N TRP A 373 14.33 32.49 41.31
CA TRP A 373 12.97 32.25 41.74
C TRP A 373 12.38 31.03 41.03
N ILE A 374 11.62 30.21 41.77
CA ILE A 374 10.83 29.12 41.21
C ILE A 374 9.43 29.67 40.94
N ILE A 375 9.02 29.67 39.67
CA ILE A 375 7.64 29.97 39.28
C ILE A 375 6.86 28.66 39.37
N TYR A 376 5.89 28.62 40.28
CA TYR A 376 4.96 27.49 40.38
C TYR A 376 3.76 27.76 39.48
N ILE A 377 3.40 26.78 38.68
CA ILE A 377 2.10 26.72 38.01
C ILE A 377 1.25 25.81 38.90
N ASP A 378 0.13 26.32 39.39
CA ASP A 378 -0.88 25.53 40.07
C ASP A 378 -1.94 25.10 39.04
N GLN A 379 -2.37 23.84 39.11
CA GLN A 379 -3.31 23.23 38.14
C GLN A 379 -4.77 23.38 38.56
#